data_AF-A0A5C6QJ40-F1
#
_entry.id   AF-A0A5C6QJ40-F1
#
_cell.length_a   1.000
_cell.length_b   1.000
_cell.length_c   1.000
_cell.angle_alpha   90.00
_cell.angle_beta   90.00
_cell.angle_gamma   90.00
#
_symmetry.space_group_name_H-M   'P 1'
#
loop_
_entity.id
_entity.type
_entity.pdbx_description
1 polymer ?
#
loop_
_entity_poly.entity_id
_entity_poly.type
_entity_poly.pdbx_seq_one_letter_code
_entity_poly.pdbx_strand_id
1 'polypeptide(L)'
;MRKLTFPLILYIVIAIFLLIFSTNSSAKKRCKPLLEKLHNAQMMQRKSYSLKRGQSLREMEDKARDKWWQCENSSLSAFKSKYGTKKKKAKKKNSTTHYVKLNKAKLKLPKKMVTFNHDSAIVIKSKCQGDKKLAWLQFYQQPIKCQRPKNINVFAFCSEDKLQQRDAFERKYIQ
;
A
#
# COMPACT_ATOMS: atom_id res chain seq x y z
N MET A 1 -11.11 -39.40 -52.24
CA MET A 1 -11.22 -37.96 -51.95
C MET A 1 -10.94 -37.55 -50.49
N ARG A 2 -10.17 -38.34 -49.69
CA ARG A 2 -9.85 -38.01 -48.28
C ARG A 2 -8.48 -37.35 -48.07
N LYS A 3 -7.61 -37.31 -49.09
CA LYS A 3 -6.24 -36.76 -48.97
C LYS A 3 -6.16 -35.24 -49.16
N LEU A 4 -7.16 -34.63 -49.81
CA LEU A 4 -7.21 -33.18 -50.05
C LEU A 4 -7.87 -32.38 -48.91
N THR A 5 -8.64 -33.04 -48.05
CA THR A 5 -9.35 -32.38 -46.95
C THR A 5 -8.43 -32.05 -45.79
N PHE A 6 -7.43 -32.89 -45.51
CA PHE A 6 -6.45 -32.68 -44.43
C PHE A 6 -5.60 -31.41 -44.59
N PRO A 7 -4.98 -31.13 -45.77
CA PRO A 7 -4.23 -29.88 -45.95
C PRO A 7 -5.16 -28.66 -45.91
N LEU A 8 -6.39 -28.76 -46.42
CA LEU A 8 -7.39 -27.68 -46.36
C LEU A 8 -7.78 -27.32 -44.93
N ILE A 9 -8.02 -28.33 -44.09
CA ILE A 9 -8.31 -28.13 -42.67
C ILE A 9 -7.10 -27.50 -41.95
N LEU A 10 -5.88 -27.94 -42.26
CA LEU A 10 -4.65 -27.37 -41.71
C LEU A 10 -4.49 -25.88 -42.09
N TYR A 11 -4.71 -25.52 -43.36
CA TYR A 11 -4.66 -24.13 -43.81
C TYR A 11 -5.72 -23.25 -43.15
N ILE A 12 -6.94 -23.78 -42.94
CA ILE A 12 -8.01 -23.07 -42.22
C ILE A 12 -7.61 -22.84 -40.76
N VAL A 13 -7.05 -23.83 -40.08
CA VAL A 13 -6.59 -23.70 -38.69
C VAL A 13 -5.46 -22.67 -38.58
N ILE A 14 -4.49 -22.68 -39.51
CA ILE A 14 -3.40 -21.70 -39.55
C ILE A 14 -3.95 -20.29 -39.82
N ALA A 15 -4.92 -20.13 -40.72
CA ALA A 15 -5.55 -18.84 -41.00
C ALA A 15 -6.31 -18.29 -39.78
N ILE A 16 -7.05 -19.15 -39.05
CA ILE A 16 -7.73 -18.76 -37.80
C ILE A 16 -6.71 -18.34 -36.74
N PHE A 17 -5.60 -19.08 -36.61
CA PHE A 17 -4.53 -18.74 -35.68
C PHE A 17 -3.92 -17.37 -36.02
N LEU A 18 -3.60 -17.10 -37.29
CA LEU A 18 -3.05 -15.81 -37.73
C LEU A 18 -4.01 -14.64 -37.48
N LEU A 19 -5.32 -14.85 -37.65
CA LEU A 19 -6.33 -13.82 -37.37
C LEU A 19 -6.40 -13.47 -35.87
N ILE A 20 -6.30 -14.45 -34.97
CA ILE A 20 -6.35 -14.22 -33.51
C ILE A 20 -5.10 -13.46 -33.01
N PHE A 21 -3.92 -13.71 -33.59
CA PHE A 21 -2.69 -13.03 -33.20
C PHE A 21 -2.53 -11.62 -33.79
N SER A 22 -3.29 -11.28 -34.85
CA SER A 22 -3.14 -10.02 -35.58
C SER A 22 -3.77 -8.78 -34.90
N THR A 23 -4.64 -8.95 -33.90
CA THR A 23 -5.44 -7.83 -33.35
C THR A 23 -4.70 -6.92 -32.36
N ASN A 24 -3.46 -7.21 -31.98
CA ASN A 24 -2.79 -6.51 -30.86
C ASN A 24 -1.73 -5.47 -31.24
N SER A 25 -1.43 -5.20 -32.51
CA SER A 25 -0.10 -4.62 -32.81
C SER A 25 0.00 -3.12 -33.16
N SER A 26 -1.09 -2.32 -33.30
CA SER A 26 -0.87 -0.92 -33.77
C SER A 26 -1.72 0.22 -33.20
N ALA A 27 -2.82 -0.02 -32.47
CA ALA A 27 -3.73 1.09 -32.14
C ALA A 27 -3.27 2.01 -30.97
N LYS A 28 -2.32 1.61 -30.11
CA LYS A 28 -2.07 2.32 -28.83
C LYS A 28 -0.62 2.55 -28.43
N LYS A 29 0.28 2.74 -29.41
CA LYS A 29 1.64 3.27 -29.15
C LYS A 29 1.63 4.55 -28.27
N ARG A 30 0.56 5.35 -28.34
CA ARG A 30 0.34 6.56 -27.54
C ARG A 30 0.15 6.33 -26.03
N CYS A 31 -0.28 5.13 -25.60
CA CYS A 31 -0.52 4.83 -24.18
C CYS A 31 0.73 4.29 -23.46
N LYS A 32 1.79 3.96 -24.22
CA LYS A 32 3.11 3.55 -23.68
C LYS A 32 3.68 4.51 -22.62
N PRO A 33 3.71 5.84 -22.81
CA PRO A 33 4.22 6.75 -21.77
C PRO A 33 3.35 6.78 -20.50
N LEU A 34 2.07 6.40 -20.58
CA LEU A 34 1.21 6.28 -19.39
C LEU A 34 1.46 4.96 -18.66
N LEU A 35 1.74 3.89 -19.40
CA LEU A 35 2.13 2.59 -18.87
C LEU A 35 3.48 2.69 -18.13
N GLU A 36 4.44 3.39 -18.71
CA GLU A 36 5.75 3.62 -18.08
C GLU A 36 5.63 4.39 -16.75
N LYS A 37 4.74 5.40 -16.70
CA LYS A 37 4.42 6.12 -15.46
C LYS A 37 3.78 5.21 -14.41
N LEU A 38 2.93 4.27 -14.83
CA LEU A 38 2.34 3.27 -13.93
C LEU A 38 3.42 2.35 -13.35
N HIS A 39 4.32 1.84 -14.18
CA HIS A 39 5.44 1.00 -13.72
C HIS A 39 6.40 1.74 -12.79
N ASN A 40 6.69 3.00 -13.05
CA ASN A 40 7.50 3.81 -12.15
C ASN A 40 6.82 3.97 -10.77
N ALA A 41 5.51 4.25 -10.74
CA ALA A 41 4.76 4.31 -9.49
C ALA A 41 4.80 2.97 -8.72
N GLN A 42 4.70 1.84 -9.43
CA GLN A 42 4.83 0.49 -8.83
C GLN A 42 6.24 0.22 -8.30
N MET A 43 7.29 0.62 -9.02
CA MET A 43 8.66 0.51 -8.53
C MET A 43 8.89 1.36 -7.28
N MET A 44 8.33 2.56 -7.24
CA MET A 44 8.38 3.44 -6.08
C MET A 44 7.64 2.86 -4.87
N GLN A 45 6.51 2.16 -5.08
CA GLN A 45 5.82 1.43 -4.02
C GLN A 45 6.69 0.32 -3.43
N ARG A 46 7.37 -0.48 -4.26
CA ARG A 46 8.28 -1.55 -3.81
C ARG A 46 9.45 -1.01 -2.98
N LYS A 47 9.85 0.24 -3.22
CA LYS A 47 10.91 0.94 -2.50
C LYS A 47 10.41 1.80 -1.32
N SER A 48 9.11 1.79 -1.02
CA SER A 48 8.54 2.64 0.03
C SER A 48 8.82 2.09 1.42
N TYR A 49 9.51 2.86 2.26
CA TYR A 49 9.92 2.48 3.62
C TYR A 49 8.99 3.02 4.73
N SER A 50 7.93 3.76 4.40
CA SER A 50 6.99 4.28 5.40
C SER A 50 5.52 4.16 4.97
N LEU A 51 4.63 3.99 5.95
CA LEU A 51 3.20 3.80 5.73
C LEU A 51 2.56 5.01 5.01
N LYS A 52 2.88 6.23 5.46
CA LYS A 52 2.38 7.48 4.86
C LYS A 52 2.84 7.64 3.41
N ARG A 53 4.10 7.31 3.13
CA ARG A 53 4.64 7.32 1.76
C ARG A 53 3.96 6.26 0.89
N GLY A 54 3.76 5.06 1.43
CA GLY A 54 3.05 3.97 0.74
C GLY A 54 1.63 4.35 0.36
N GLN A 55 0.86 4.96 1.27
CA GLN A 55 -0.49 5.45 0.99
C GLN A 55 -0.51 6.49 -0.14
N SER A 56 0.39 7.48 -0.08
CA SER A 56 0.48 8.50 -1.14
C SER A 56 0.85 7.90 -2.51
N LEU A 57 1.76 6.91 -2.53
CA LEU A 57 2.16 6.22 -3.75
C LEU A 57 1.04 5.32 -4.29
N ARG A 58 0.18 4.78 -3.44
CA ARG A 58 -1.02 4.03 -3.84
C ARG A 58 -2.04 4.92 -4.54
N GLU A 59 -2.32 6.10 -3.99
CA GLU A 59 -3.18 7.07 -4.69
C GLU A 59 -2.60 7.51 -6.04
N MET A 60 -1.27 7.64 -6.14
CA MET A 60 -0.60 7.98 -7.40
C MET A 60 -0.67 6.83 -8.40
N GLU A 61 -0.48 5.60 -7.96
CA GLU A 61 -0.63 4.39 -8.80
C GLU A 61 -2.06 4.27 -9.32
N ASP A 62 -3.07 4.39 -8.46
CA ASP A 62 -4.48 4.26 -8.85
C ASP A 62 -4.85 5.30 -9.91
N LYS A 63 -4.38 6.54 -9.75
CA LYS A 63 -4.59 7.61 -10.75
C LYS A 63 -3.85 7.33 -12.06
N ALA A 64 -2.65 6.76 -12.00
CA ALA A 64 -1.89 6.39 -13.20
C ALA A 64 -2.55 5.22 -13.94
N ARG A 65 -3.04 4.23 -13.18
CA ARG A 65 -3.73 3.04 -13.67
C ARG A 65 -5.03 3.41 -14.35
N ASP A 66 -5.85 4.25 -13.72
CA ASP A 66 -7.12 4.72 -14.31
C ASP A 66 -6.88 5.48 -15.62
N LYS A 67 -5.86 6.34 -15.67
CA LYS A 67 -5.49 7.06 -16.90
C LYS A 67 -5.01 6.12 -18.01
N TRP A 68 -4.16 5.15 -17.67
CA TRP A 68 -3.67 4.18 -18.64
C TRP A 68 -4.83 3.29 -19.16
N TRP A 69 -5.66 2.77 -18.25
CA TRP A 69 -6.83 1.95 -18.59
C TRP A 69 -7.81 2.69 -19.50
N GLN A 70 -8.09 3.95 -19.19
CA GLN A 70 -8.96 4.76 -20.05
C GLN A 70 -8.29 5.10 -21.38
N CYS A 71 -6.96 5.27 -21.45
CA CYS A 71 -6.26 5.38 -22.72
C CYS A 71 -6.39 4.09 -23.55
N GLU A 72 -6.35 2.93 -22.89
CA GLU A 72 -6.39 1.60 -23.49
C GLU A 72 -7.79 1.09 -23.85
N ASN A 73 -8.84 1.54 -23.18
CA ASN A 73 -10.20 1.05 -23.45
C ASN A 73 -11.13 2.10 -24.07
N SER A 74 -10.80 3.40 -24.00
CA SER A 74 -11.63 4.45 -24.61
C SER A 74 -11.10 4.95 -25.97
N SER A 75 -11.99 5.60 -26.73
CA SER A 75 -11.64 6.29 -27.97
C SER A 75 -10.73 7.50 -27.70
N LEU A 76 -10.01 7.96 -28.72
CA LEU A 76 -9.12 9.12 -28.61
C LEU A 76 -9.85 10.38 -28.13
N SER A 77 -11.03 10.65 -28.70
CA SER A 77 -11.87 11.79 -28.36
C SER A 77 -12.37 11.72 -26.91
N ALA A 78 -12.85 10.55 -26.47
CA ALA A 78 -13.28 10.34 -25.09
C ALA A 78 -12.14 10.57 -24.09
N PHE A 79 -10.96 9.99 -24.35
CA PHE A 79 -9.79 10.19 -23.50
C PHE A 79 -9.34 11.66 -23.41
N LYS A 80 -9.26 12.35 -24.57
CA LYS A 80 -8.91 13.78 -24.62
C LYS A 80 -9.96 14.68 -23.96
N SER A 81 -11.24 14.32 -24.01
CA SER A 81 -12.29 15.11 -23.35
C SER A 81 -12.14 15.12 -21.81
N LYS A 82 -11.70 14.00 -21.23
CA LYS A 82 -11.59 13.80 -19.79
C LYS A 82 -10.22 14.16 -19.21
N TYR A 83 -9.14 13.82 -19.92
CA TYR A 83 -7.76 14.05 -19.45
C TYR A 83 -6.95 15.00 -20.33
N GLY A 84 -7.51 15.43 -21.46
CA GLY A 84 -6.87 16.46 -22.29
C GLY A 84 -6.77 17.76 -21.50
N THR A 85 -5.66 18.44 -21.69
CA THR A 85 -5.43 19.78 -21.16
C THR A 85 -6.46 20.72 -21.75
N LYS A 86 -7.59 20.94 -21.06
CA LYS A 86 -8.31 22.21 -21.20
C LYS A 86 -7.26 23.28 -20.94
N LYS A 87 -6.91 24.09 -21.95
CA LYS A 87 -6.09 25.29 -21.77
C LYS A 87 -6.77 26.08 -20.65
N LYS A 88 -6.26 25.97 -19.43
CA LYS A 88 -6.69 26.85 -18.34
C LYS A 88 -6.29 28.23 -18.84
N LYS A 89 -7.27 29.07 -19.22
CA LYS A 89 -7.02 30.51 -19.38
C LYS A 89 -6.28 30.92 -18.11
N ALA A 90 -5.05 31.38 -18.25
CA ALA A 90 -4.21 31.76 -17.14
C ALA A 90 -4.94 32.91 -16.41
N LYS A 91 -5.61 32.58 -15.30
CA LYS A 91 -6.17 33.61 -14.42
C LYS A 91 -4.95 34.23 -13.74
N LYS A 92 -4.63 35.46 -14.16
CA LYS A 92 -3.58 36.30 -13.56
C LYS A 92 -3.82 36.31 -12.05
N LYS A 93 -2.92 35.69 -11.27
CA LYS A 93 -2.99 35.70 -9.81
C LYS A 93 -2.48 37.06 -9.35
N ASN A 94 -3.38 37.97 -9.01
CA ASN A 94 -2.99 39.08 -8.14
C ASN A 94 -2.77 38.49 -6.75
N SER A 95 -1.54 38.61 -6.24
CA SER A 95 -1.18 38.17 -4.89
C SER A 95 -1.70 39.18 -3.88
N THR A 96 -2.94 39.02 -3.44
CA THR A 96 -3.38 39.60 -2.17
C THR A 96 -3.28 38.51 -1.12
N THR A 97 -2.37 38.72 -0.17
CA THR A 97 -2.12 37.88 0.99
C THR A 97 -3.42 37.70 1.78
N HIS A 98 -4.14 36.62 1.50
CA HIS A 98 -5.34 36.28 2.23
C HIS A 98 -4.90 35.57 3.50
N TYR A 99 -4.98 36.27 4.64
CA TYR A 99 -4.87 35.63 5.95
C TYR A 99 -5.90 34.50 5.99
N VAL A 100 -5.42 33.26 6.19
CA VAL A 100 -6.25 32.07 6.26
C VAL A 100 -7.08 32.19 7.53
N LYS A 101 -8.36 32.55 7.38
CA LYS A 101 -9.32 32.46 8.46
C LYS A 101 -9.37 30.99 8.86
N LEU A 102 -8.94 30.71 10.09
CA LEU A 102 -8.82 29.37 10.66
C LEU A 102 -10.24 28.82 10.82
N ASN A 103 -10.74 28.17 9.77
CA ASN A 103 -12.01 27.46 9.83
C ASN A 103 -11.82 26.35 10.86
N LYS A 104 -12.48 26.48 12.01
CA LYS A 104 -12.58 25.41 13.02
C LYS A 104 -13.13 24.18 12.31
N ALA A 105 -12.24 23.28 11.93
CA ALA A 105 -12.62 22.01 11.35
C ALA A 105 -13.46 21.32 12.42
N LYS A 106 -14.74 21.05 12.13
CA LYS A 106 -15.52 20.13 12.94
C LYS A 106 -14.78 18.80 12.91
N LEU A 107 -14.10 18.48 14.01
CA LEU A 107 -13.52 17.17 14.27
C LEU A 107 -14.63 16.15 14.04
N LYS A 108 -14.58 15.47 12.90
CA LYS A 108 -15.43 14.29 12.72
C LYS A 108 -14.98 13.32 13.79
N LEU A 109 -15.92 12.97 14.68
CA LEU A 109 -15.72 11.94 15.69
C LEU A 109 -15.06 10.73 15.00
N PRO A 110 -13.96 10.18 15.56
CA PRO A 110 -13.36 9.00 14.98
C PRO A 110 -14.44 7.93 14.84
N LYS A 111 -14.54 7.35 13.63
CA LYS A 111 -15.44 6.22 13.38
C LYS A 111 -15.22 5.19 14.48
N LYS A 112 -16.32 4.69 15.07
CA LYS A 112 -16.37 3.68 16.13
C LYS A 112 -15.15 2.77 16.02
N MET A 113 -14.27 2.80 17.02
CA MET A 113 -13.26 1.77 17.20
C MET A 113 -13.98 0.44 17.12
N VAL A 114 -13.58 -0.41 16.16
CA VAL A 114 -14.12 -1.77 16.09
C VAL A 114 -13.62 -2.46 17.34
N THR A 115 -14.54 -2.73 18.26
CA THR A 115 -14.27 -3.52 19.44
C THR A 115 -13.91 -4.92 18.99
N PHE A 116 -12.92 -5.52 19.66
CA PHE A 116 -12.48 -6.88 19.37
C PHE A 116 -13.65 -7.85 19.63
N ASN A 117 -14.30 -8.32 18.56
CA ASN A 117 -15.50 -9.18 18.59
C ASN A 117 -15.10 -10.66 18.53
N HIS A 118 -14.45 -11.18 19.58
CA HIS A 118 -14.34 -12.62 19.77
C HIS A 118 -15.02 -12.99 21.08
N ASP A 119 -15.92 -13.97 21.03
CA ASP A 119 -16.64 -14.54 22.18
C ASP A 119 -15.75 -15.49 23.01
N SER A 120 -14.52 -15.75 22.55
CA SER A 120 -13.52 -16.46 23.34
C SER A 120 -12.88 -15.50 24.33
N ALA A 121 -12.87 -15.89 25.61
CA ALA A 121 -12.07 -15.20 26.60
C ALA A 121 -10.60 -15.24 26.14
N ILE A 122 -10.04 -14.10 25.71
CA ILE A 122 -8.59 -13.99 25.52
C ILE A 122 -7.98 -14.04 26.91
N VAL A 123 -7.68 -15.24 27.38
CA VAL A 123 -6.91 -15.41 28.60
C VAL A 123 -5.46 -15.08 28.25
N ILE A 124 -5.09 -13.80 28.36
CA ILE A 124 -3.69 -13.37 28.30
C ILE A 124 -3.03 -13.88 29.59
N LYS A 125 -2.66 -15.17 29.60
CA LYS A 125 -1.86 -15.73 30.68
C LYS A 125 -0.48 -15.08 30.60
N SER A 126 -0.15 -14.24 31.58
CA SER A 126 1.22 -13.75 31.72
C SER A 126 2.15 -14.96 31.91
N LYS A 127 3.28 -15.00 31.19
CA LYS A 127 4.25 -16.11 31.27
C LYS A 127 4.76 -16.37 32.69
N CYS A 128 4.73 -15.35 33.55
CA CYS A 128 4.97 -15.45 34.98
C CYS A 128 3.66 -15.23 35.75
N GLN A 129 3.25 -16.20 36.57
CA GLN A 129 2.06 -16.16 37.44
C GLN A 129 2.47 -16.42 38.89
N GLY A 130 1.66 -15.97 39.85
CA GLY A 130 1.90 -16.18 41.28
C GLY A 130 3.23 -15.60 41.75
N ASP A 131 3.96 -16.36 42.56
CA ASP A 131 5.22 -15.95 43.19
C ASP A 131 6.31 -15.60 42.17
N LYS A 132 6.32 -16.29 41.02
CA LYS A 132 7.23 -15.97 39.92
C LYS A 132 7.02 -14.55 39.39
N LYS A 133 5.79 -14.01 39.45
CA LYS A 133 5.51 -12.62 39.07
C LYS A 133 6.08 -11.64 40.10
N LEU A 134 5.98 -11.94 41.39
CA LEU A 134 6.56 -11.10 42.45
C LEU A 134 8.09 -11.08 42.35
N ALA A 135 8.71 -12.25 42.17
CA ALA A 135 10.15 -12.37 41.94
C ALA A 135 10.59 -11.63 40.66
N TRP A 136 9.80 -11.73 39.59
CA TRP A 136 10.06 -10.96 38.36
C TRP A 136 9.98 -9.45 38.58
N LEU A 137 9.02 -8.96 39.36
CA LEU A 137 8.90 -7.53 39.68
C LEU A 137 10.07 -7.01 40.51
N GLN A 138 10.65 -7.85 41.38
CA GLN A 138 11.85 -7.51 42.15
C GLN A 138 13.12 -7.54 41.29
N PHE A 139 13.21 -8.49 40.35
CA PHE A 139 14.36 -8.65 39.47
C PHE A 139 14.40 -7.62 38.34
N TYR A 140 13.24 -7.29 37.76
CA TYR A 140 13.15 -6.45 36.58
C TYR A 140 13.42 -4.98 36.91
N GLN A 141 14.46 -4.42 36.31
CA GLN A 141 14.80 -3.01 36.44
C GLN A 141 14.54 -2.30 35.11
N GLN A 142 13.48 -1.49 35.07
CA GLN A 142 13.14 -0.70 33.90
C GLN A 142 13.96 0.60 33.88
N PRO A 143 14.85 0.80 32.90
CA PRO A 143 15.59 2.06 32.80
C PRO A 143 14.64 3.21 32.45
N ILE A 144 14.95 4.43 32.92
CA ILE A 144 14.08 5.63 32.81
C ILE A 144 13.67 5.90 31.35
N LYS A 145 14.60 5.70 30.40
CA LYS A 145 14.36 5.84 28.95
C LYS A 145 13.27 4.91 28.40
N CYS A 146 12.99 3.80 29.08
CA CYS A 146 11.99 2.81 28.70
C CYS A 146 10.63 3.02 29.36
N GLN A 147 10.51 3.90 30.35
CA GLN A 147 9.21 4.25 30.93
C GLN A 147 8.33 5.01 29.92
N ARG A 148 8.95 5.91 29.13
CA ARG A 148 8.31 6.67 28.06
C ARG A 148 9.26 6.84 26.85
N PRO A 149 9.33 5.85 25.95
CA PRO A 149 10.19 5.95 24.77
C PRO A 149 9.68 7.05 23.83
N LYS A 150 10.53 8.06 23.56
CA LYS A 150 10.20 9.18 22.65
C LYS A 150 10.27 8.80 21.17
N ASN A 151 11.13 7.84 20.84
CA ASN A 151 11.45 7.43 19.47
C ASN A 151 11.27 5.91 19.32
N ILE A 152 10.97 5.46 18.09
CA ILE A 152 10.78 4.04 17.79
C ILE A 152 12.03 3.19 18.04
N ASN A 153 13.23 3.76 17.83
CA ASN A 153 14.49 3.06 18.11
C ASN A 153 14.67 2.79 19.61
N VAL A 154 14.24 3.73 20.46
CA VAL A 154 14.28 3.55 21.92
C VAL A 154 13.25 2.49 22.33
N PHE A 155 12.07 2.51 21.72
CA PHE A 155 11.07 1.47 21.95
C PHE A 155 11.59 0.07 21.60
N ALA A 156 12.21 -0.10 20.42
CA ALA A 156 12.78 -1.37 20.00
C ALA A 156 13.89 -1.86 20.94
N PHE A 157 14.78 -0.95 21.36
CA PHE A 157 15.79 -1.27 22.37
C PHE A 157 15.14 -1.76 23.68
N CYS A 158 14.13 -1.05 24.18
CA CYS A 158 13.47 -1.39 25.43
C CYS A 158 12.71 -2.71 25.38
N SER A 159 12.14 -3.06 24.22
CA SER A 159 11.50 -4.37 24.05
C SER A 159 12.52 -5.50 24.10
N GLU A 160 13.65 -5.36 23.41
CA GLU A 160 14.70 -6.39 23.40
C GLU A 160 15.37 -6.54 24.77
N ASP A 161 15.71 -5.43 25.42
CA ASP A 161 16.30 -5.43 26.77
C ASP A 161 15.38 -6.13 27.79
N LYS A 162 14.08 -5.88 27.72
CA LYS A 162 13.10 -6.56 28.58
C LYS A 162 13.04 -8.07 28.32
N LEU A 163 13.18 -8.50 27.07
CA LEU A 163 13.22 -9.93 26.72
C LEU A 163 14.50 -10.57 27.27
N GLN A 164 15.66 -9.94 27.10
CA GLN A 164 16.93 -10.43 27.63
C GLN A 164 16.94 -10.57 29.15
N GLN A 165 16.46 -9.56 29.87
CA GLN A 165 16.33 -9.62 31.34
C GLN A 165 15.40 -10.76 31.76
N ARG A 166 14.33 -11.01 31.00
CA ARG A 166 13.40 -12.10 31.28
C ARG A 166 14.04 -13.46 31.09
N ASP A 167 14.81 -13.63 30.02
CA ASP A 167 15.50 -14.89 29.75
C ASP A 167 16.58 -15.16 30.81
N ALA A 168 17.28 -14.11 31.27
CA ALA A 168 18.23 -14.20 32.38
C ALA A 168 17.54 -14.57 33.71
N PHE A 169 16.38 -13.98 34.00
CA PHE A 169 15.57 -14.35 35.15
C PHE A 169 15.07 -15.79 35.07
N GLU A 170 14.58 -16.23 33.91
CA GLU A 170 14.12 -17.61 33.72
C GLU A 170 15.24 -18.62 33.95
N ARG A 171 16.46 -18.35 33.45
CA ARG A 171 17.63 -19.20 33.74
C ARG A 171 17.96 -19.26 35.23
N LYS A 172 17.95 -18.11 35.92
CA LYS A 172 18.24 -18.03 37.36
C LYS A 172 17.15 -18.62 38.25
N TYR A 173 15.91 -18.68 37.78
CA TYR A 173 14.76 -19.17 38.55
C TYR A 173 14.52 -20.68 38.37
N ILE A 174 15.02 -21.27 37.27
CA ILE A 174 14.95 -22.71 37.01
C ILE A 174 16.10 -23.46 37.70
N GLN A 175 17.23 -22.78 37.92
CA GLN A 175 18.40 -23.29 38.63
C GLN A 175 18.21 -23.22 40.14
#